data_AF-A0A5N5X7U5-F1
#
_entry.id   AF-A0A5N5X7U5-F1
#
_cell.length_a   1.000
_cell.length_b   1.000
_cell.length_c   1.000
_cell.angle_alpha   90.00
_cell.angle_beta   90.00
_cell.angle_gamma   90.00
#
_symmetry.space_group_name_H-M   'P 1'
#
loop_
_entity.id
_entity.type
_entity.pdbx_description
1 polymer ?
#
loop_
_entity_poly.entity_id
_entity_poly.type
_entity_poly.pdbx_seq_one_letter_code
_entity_poly.pdbx_strand_id
1 'polypeptide(L)'
;MPVSLTKVYTDLLKQATKVGLGRSEHADNAPSRAACPRNMICKDRWTLVIPRRRAAINKQAGVNAIDMLGLIAASTRNEINNRV
;
A
#
# COMPACT_ATOMS: atom_id res chain seq x y z
N MET A 1 3.11 -20.94 2.76
CA MET A 1 3.91 -20.16 1.80
C MET A 1 5.30 -20.80 1.71
N PRO A 2 5.86 -21.03 0.52
CA PRO A 2 7.22 -21.52 0.39
C PRO A 2 8.18 -20.63 1.18
N VAL A 3 9.17 -21.22 1.87
CA VAL A 3 10.12 -20.50 2.74
C VAL A 3 10.81 -19.34 2.00
N SER A 4 11.04 -19.50 0.70
CA SER A 4 11.59 -18.47 -0.20
C SER A 4 10.68 -17.24 -0.33
N LEU A 5 9.36 -17.43 -0.46
CA LEU A 5 8.42 -16.32 -0.65
C LEU A 5 8.25 -15.50 0.63
N THR A 6 8.24 -16.16 1.79
CA THR A 6 8.23 -15.49 3.09
C THR A 6 9.46 -14.61 3.24
N LYS A 7 10.64 -15.11 2.88
CA LYS A 7 11.90 -14.34 2.93
C LYS A 7 11.85 -13.11 2.01
N VAL A 8 11.45 -13.30 0.75
CA VAL A 8 11.31 -12.19 -0.22
C VAL A 8 10.34 -11.13 0.29
N TYR A 9 9.19 -11.56 0.80
CA TYR A 9 8.21 -10.64 1.38
C TYR A 9 8.76 -9.89 2.60
N THR A 10 9.46 -10.58 3.51
CA THR A 10 10.08 -9.94 4.68
C THR A 10 11.12 -8.90 4.27
N ASP A 11 11.92 -9.17 3.25
CA ASP A 11 12.94 -8.23 2.77
C ASP A 11 12.31 -7.00 2.08
N LEU A 12 11.29 -7.21 1.24
CA LEU A 12 10.50 -6.11 0.65
C LEU A 12 9.80 -5.29 1.73
N LEU A 13 9.28 -5.94 2.77
CA LEU A 13 8.62 -5.26 3.88
C LEU A 13 9.58 -4.37 4.67
N LYS A 14 10.80 -4.82 4.92
CA LYS A 14 11.83 -4.01 5.57
C LYS A 14 12.13 -2.76 4.75
N GLN A 15 12.26 -2.90 3.43
CA GLN A 15 12.50 -1.77 2.53
C GLN A 15 11.34 -0.78 2.54
N ALA A 16 10.10 -1.26 2.39
CA ALA A 16 8.91 -0.42 2.44
C ALA A 16 8.78 0.29 3.79
N THR A 17 9.05 -0.41 4.89
CA THR A 17 9.00 0.16 6.25
C THR A 17 10.05 1.26 6.43
N LYS A 18 11.27 1.08 5.90
CA LYS A 18 12.32 2.11 5.92
C LYS A 18 11.90 3.37 5.18
N VAL A 19 11.21 3.24 4.05
CA VAL A 19 10.73 4.38 3.24
C VAL A 19 9.50 5.05 3.85
N GLY A 20 8.64 4.28 4.52
CA GLY A 20 7.38 4.71 5.11
C GLY A 20 7.47 5.23 6.56
N LEU A 21 8.62 5.06 7.22
CA LEU A 21 8.82 5.48 8.61
C LEU A 21 8.48 6.98 8.78
N GLY A 22 7.59 7.28 9.74
CA GLY A 22 7.17 8.65 10.05
C GLY A 22 6.35 9.37 8.97
N ARG A 23 5.91 8.66 7.92
CA ARG A 23 5.27 9.27 6.74
C ARG A 23 3.84 8.81 6.47
N SER A 24 3.32 7.89 7.29
CA SER A 24 1.93 7.47 7.23
C SER A 24 1.03 8.43 7.99
N GLU A 25 -0.21 8.57 7.50
CA GLU A 25 -1.35 9.02 8.28
C GLU A 25 -1.39 8.18 9.56
N HIS A 26 -1.33 8.85 10.72
CA HIS A 26 -1.19 8.26 12.06
C HIS A 26 0.16 7.59 12.38
N ALA A 27 1.26 7.95 11.71
CA ALA A 27 2.59 7.41 12.04
C ALA A 27 3.00 7.67 13.50
N ASP A 28 2.58 8.80 14.08
CA ASP A 28 2.88 9.18 15.47
C ASP A 28 2.16 8.29 16.49
N ASN A 29 1.04 7.66 16.09
CA ASN A 29 0.26 6.75 16.93
C ASN A 29 0.67 5.28 16.72
N ALA A 30 1.59 5.01 15.80
CA ALA A 30 2.03 3.65 15.53
C ALA A 30 3.00 3.18 16.62
N PRO A 31 2.87 1.94 17.12
CA PRO A 31 3.82 1.37 18.07
C PRO A 31 5.26 1.45 17.55
N SER A 32 6.23 1.64 18.46
CA SER A 32 7.65 1.57 18.09
C SER A 32 7.91 0.22 17.40
N ARG A 33 8.51 0.25 16.20
CA ARG A 33 8.80 -0.91 15.32
C ARG A 33 7.59 -1.50 14.58
N ALA A 34 6.44 -0.85 14.59
CA ALA A 34 5.35 -1.24 13.69
C ALA A 34 5.80 -1.13 12.23
N ALA A 35 5.45 -2.13 11.43
CA ALA A 35 5.63 -2.05 9.99
C ALA A 35 4.75 -0.93 9.41
N CYS A 36 5.21 -0.27 8.35
CA CYS A 36 4.38 0.76 7.74
C CYS A 36 3.09 0.16 7.14
N PRO A 37 1.98 0.91 7.09
CA PRO A 37 0.84 0.56 6.27
C PRO A 37 1.30 0.28 4.83
N ARG A 38 0.73 -0.74 4.20
CA ARG A 38 1.21 -1.22 2.90
C ARG A 38 0.12 -1.86 2.06
N ASN A 39 0.30 -1.79 0.76
CA ASN A 39 -0.37 -2.65 -0.20
C ASN A 39 0.60 -3.77 -0.61
N MET A 40 0.09 -4.99 -0.71
CA MET A 40 0.84 -6.13 -1.25
C MET A 40 0.10 -6.65 -2.48
N ILE A 41 0.85 -6.85 -3.56
CA ILE A 41 0.37 -7.50 -4.77
C ILE A 41 1.26 -8.72 -5.01
N CYS A 42 0.66 -9.88 -5.17
CA CYS A 42 1.36 -11.13 -5.45
C CYS A 42 0.82 -11.71 -6.77
N LYS A 43 1.74 -12.05 -7.67
CA LYS A 43 1.49 -12.80 -8.90
C LYS A 43 2.48 -13.95 -8.97
N ASP A 44 2.26 -14.89 -9.89
CA ASP A 44 3.04 -16.12 -9.98
C ASP A 44 4.55 -15.89 -10.13
N ARG A 45 4.95 -14.76 -10.73
CA ARG A 45 6.36 -14.43 -11.03
C ARG A 45 6.94 -13.30 -10.19
N TRP A 46 6.13 -12.55 -9.45
CA TRP A 46 6.60 -11.36 -8.76
C TRP A 46 5.70 -10.96 -7.60
N THR A 47 6.32 -10.30 -6.62
CA THR A 47 5.65 -9.72 -5.46
C THR A 47 6.04 -8.25 -5.36
N LEU A 48 5.06 -7.40 -5.14
CA LEU A 48 5.24 -5.97 -4.95
C LEU A 48 4.71 -5.56 -3.56
N VAL A 49 5.49 -4.78 -2.83
CA VAL A 49 5.10 -4.20 -1.54
C VAL A 49 5.26 -2.69 -1.64
N ILE A 50 4.16 -1.96 -1.48
CA ILE A 50 4.12 -0.51 -1.64
C ILE A 50 3.76 0.11 -0.29
N PRO A 51 4.62 0.97 0.28
CA PRO A 51 4.28 1.68 1.51
C PRO A 51 3.13 2.65 1.24
N ARG A 52 2.08 2.57 2.06
CA ARG A 52 0.95 3.51 2.02
C ARG A 52 1.20 4.65 2.97
N ARG A 53 0.99 5.87 2.47
CA ARG A 53 1.03 7.08 3.30
C ARG A 53 -0.35 7.54 3.76
N ARG A 54 -1.41 7.25 3.00
CA ARG A 54 -2.80 7.62 3.31
C ARG A 54 -3.72 6.48 2.90
N ALA A 55 -4.86 6.35 3.56
CA ALA A 55 -5.85 5.32 3.22
C ALA A 55 -6.73 5.72 2.01
N ALA A 56 -6.86 7.02 1.75
CA ALA A 56 -7.69 7.56 0.70
C ALA A 56 -7.09 8.87 0.15
N ILE A 57 -7.42 9.22 -1.09
CA ILE A 57 -7.06 10.53 -1.68
C ILE A 57 -8.01 11.61 -1.16
N ASN A 58 -9.30 11.27 -1.01
CA ASN A 58 -10.33 12.11 -0.42
C ASN A 58 -11.42 11.24 0.24
N LYS A 59 -12.43 11.84 0.88
CA LYS A 59 -13.50 11.11 1.59
C LYS A 59 -14.32 10.14 0.69
N GLN A 60 -14.23 10.28 -0.63
CA GLN A 60 -15.03 9.55 -1.62
C GLN A 60 -14.17 8.58 -2.45
N ALA A 61 -12.84 8.61 -2.30
CA ALA A 61 -11.90 7.88 -3.12
C ALA A 61 -10.88 7.14 -2.26
N GLY A 62 -11.26 5.92 -1.83
CA GLY A 62 -10.33 4.97 -1.25
C GLY A 62 -9.31 4.50 -2.28
N VAL A 63 -8.07 4.26 -1.84
CA VAL A 63 -7.02 3.69 -2.69
C VAL A 63 -6.53 2.39 -2.08
N ASN A 64 -6.62 1.31 -2.85
CA ASN A 64 -6.27 -0.05 -2.50
C ASN A 64 -5.03 -0.53 -3.28
N ALA A 65 -4.72 -1.82 -3.18
CA ALA A 65 -3.56 -2.41 -3.82
C ALA A 65 -3.64 -2.43 -5.36
N ILE A 66 -4.83 -2.59 -5.93
CA ILE A 66 -5.00 -2.69 -7.38
C ILE A 66 -4.85 -1.33 -8.07
N ASP A 67 -5.22 -0.25 -7.37
CA ASP A 67 -5.09 1.12 -7.86
C ASP A 67 -3.62 1.49 -8.12
N MET A 68 -2.70 0.88 -7.36
CA MET A 68 -1.25 1.08 -7.54
C MET A 68 -0.68 0.43 -8.81
N LEU A 69 -1.47 -0.40 -9.50
CA LEU A 69 -1.16 -0.95 -10.82
C LEU A 69 -1.79 -0.13 -11.96
N GLY A 70 -2.44 0.99 -11.66
CA GLY A 70 -3.13 1.83 -12.64
C GLY A 70 -4.57 1.38 -12.94
N LEU A 71 -5.10 0.37 -12.24
CA LEU A 71 -6.49 -0.04 -12.37
C LEU A 71 -7.33 0.61 -11.29
N ILE A 72 -8.11 1.63 -11.67
CA ILE A 72 -8.89 2.44 -10.75
C ILE A 72 -10.36 2.00 -10.81
N ALA A 73 -10.87 1.48 -9.69
CA ALA A 73 -12.31 1.22 -9.55
C ALA A 73 -13.03 2.50 -9.10
N ALA A 74 -14.08 2.88 -9.82
CA ALA A 74 -14.94 4.02 -9.50
C ALA A 74 -16.40 3.60 -9.55
N SER A 75 -17.17 3.99 -8.53
CA SER A 75 -18.59 3.67 -8.41
C SER A 75 -19.49 4.78 -8.94
N THR A 76 -18.96 6.00 -9.10
CA THR A 76 -19.71 7.16 -9.54
C THR A 76 -18.97 7.99 -10.59
N ARG A 77 -19.72 8.73 -11.41
CA ARG A 77 -19.16 9.66 -12.40
C ARG A 77 -18.36 10.79 -11.75
N ASN A 78 -18.76 11.19 -10.54
CA ASN A 78 -18.06 12.20 -9.76
C ASN A 78 -16.68 11.70 -9.26
N GLU A 79 -16.58 10.42 -8.88
CA GLU A 79 -15.29 9.80 -8.56
C GLU A 79 -14.35 9.74 -9.77
N ILE A 80 -14.88 9.52 -10.98
CA ILE A 80 -14.07 9.54 -12.21
C ILE A 80 -13.53 10.95 -12.46
N ASN A 81 -14.39 11.97 -12.38
CA ASN A 81 -14.02 13.35 -12.69
C ASN A 81 -13.06 13.98 -11.67
N ASN A 82 -13.11 13.57 -10.39
CA ASN A 82 -12.29 14.14 -9.32
C ASN A 82 -10.97 13.38 -9.06
N ARG A 83 -10.61 12.39 -9.89
CA ARG A 83 -9.37 11.58 -9.75
C ARG A 83 -8.32 11.86 -10.83
N VAL A 84 -8.62 12.73 -11.80
CA VAL A 84 -7.69 13.24 -12.83
C VAL A 84 -7.15 14.60 -12.41
#